data_AF-A0A3D2SMT1-F1
#
_entry.id   AF-A0A3D2SMT1-F1
#
_cell.length_a   1.000
_cell.length_b   1.000
_cell.length_c   1.000
_cell.angle_alpha   90.00
_cell.angle_beta   90.00
_cell.angle_gamma   90.00
#
_symmetry.space_group_name_H-M   'P 1'
#
loop_
_entity.id
_entity.type
_entity.pdbx_description
1 polymer ?
#
loop_
_entity_poly.entity_id
_entity_poly.type
_entity_poly.pdbx_seq_one_letter_code
_entity_poly.pdbx_strand_id
1 'polypeptide(L)'
;DSDSLKIRNGVGVKDNTLYFVITRNRVNFYQFAQFFKEQLKIDNALYLDGSISSLYLPKVYREDRRYSLGPMIGLINSKVCRP
;
A
#
# COMPACT_ATOMS: atom_id res chain seq x y z
N ASP A 1 3.17 16.84 -16.15
CA ASP A 1 3.54 15.50 -15.65
C ASP A 1 4.91 15.50 -14.98
N SER A 2 5.16 14.53 -14.11
CA SER A 2 6.46 14.31 -13.45
C SER A 2 7.09 13.00 -13.91
N ASP A 3 8.41 13.00 -14.14
CA ASP A 3 9.18 11.83 -14.59
C ASP A 3 9.57 10.88 -13.45
N SER A 4 9.18 11.20 -12.22
CA SER A 4 9.44 10.35 -11.05
C SER A 4 8.49 9.15 -11.03
N LEU A 5 8.85 8.11 -11.77
CA LEU A 5 8.09 6.85 -11.83
C LEU A 5 8.65 5.86 -10.81
N LYS A 6 7.82 5.41 -9.86
CA LYS A 6 8.18 4.42 -8.83
C LYS A 6 7.04 3.44 -8.57
N ILE A 7 7.36 2.27 -8.02
CA ILE A 7 6.34 1.46 -7.33
C ILE A 7 5.94 2.23 -6.08
N ARG A 8 4.63 2.38 -5.83
CA ARG A 8 4.10 3.23 -4.76
C ARG A 8 3.18 2.43 -3.86
N ASN A 9 3.22 2.74 -2.58
CA ASN A 9 2.31 2.23 -1.58
C ASN A 9 1.63 3.37 -0.80
N GLY A 10 0.46 3.08 -0.26
CA GLY A 10 -0.35 4.05 0.47
C GLY A 10 -1.51 3.38 1.17
N VAL A 11 -2.11 4.10 2.10
CA VAL A 11 -3.29 3.66 2.85
C VAL A 11 -4.36 4.72 2.86
N GLY A 12 -5.60 4.32 2.63
CA GLY A 12 -6.78 5.16 2.74
C GLY A 12 -7.84 4.52 3.62
N VAL A 13 -8.78 5.32 4.11
CA VAL A 13 -9.92 4.83 4.90
C VAL A 13 -11.22 5.35 4.27
N LYS A 14 -12.21 4.47 4.15
CA LYS A 14 -13.58 4.83 3.78
C LYS A 14 -14.55 3.84 4.41
N ASP A 15 -15.64 4.34 4.97
CA ASP A 15 -16.70 3.52 5.58
C ASP A 15 -16.14 2.49 6.58
N ASN A 16 -15.23 2.95 7.44
CA ASN A 16 -14.52 2.12 8.44
C ASN A 16 -13.70 0.95 7.84
N THR A 17 -13.42 1.00 6.53
CA THR A 17 -12.64 0.02 5.79
C THR A 17 -11.27 0.60 5.45
N LEU A 18 -10.21 -0.15 5.77
CA LEU A 18 -8.83 0.18 5.44
C LEU A 18 -8.49 -0.33 4.03
N TYR A 19 -7.94 0.56 3.20
CA TYR A 19 -7.49 0.26 1.85
C TYR A 19 -5.98 0.42 1.77
N PHE A 20 -5.25 -0.69 1.81
CA PHE A 20 -3.82 -0.72 1.48
C PHE A 20 -3.65 -0.91 -0.02
N VAL A 21 -2.97 0.04 -0.67
CA VAL A 21 -2.74 0.01 -2.12
C VAL A 21 -1.25 -0.06 -2.37
N ILE A 22 -0.86 -0.93 -3.32
CA ILE A 22 0.49 -1.03 -3.85
C ILE A 22 0.40 -1.16 -5.38
N THR A 23 1.14 -0.35 -6.11
CA THR A 23 1.11 -0.40 -7.57
C THR A 23 1.90 -1.60 -8.09
N ARG A 24 1.46 -2.18 -9.21
CA ARG A 24 2.23 -3.22 -9.93
C ARG A 24 3.28 -2.62 -10.86
N ASN A 25 2.95 -1.49 -11.46
CA ASN A 25 3.81 -0.76 -12.39
C ASN A 25 4.27 0.56 -11.76
N ARG A 26 5.36 1.12 -12.31
CA ARG A 26 5.89 2.40 -11.88
C ARG A 26 4.94 3.50 -12.34
N VAL A 27 4.47 4.33 -11.41
CA VAL A 27 3.57 5.46 -11.67
C VAL A 27 4.13 6.73 -11.03
N ASN A 28 3.69 7.89 -11.52
CA ASN A 28 3.98 9.15 -10.84
C ASN A 28 3.07 9.34 -9.61
N PHE A 29 3.42 10.29 -8.75
CA PHE A 29 2.66 10.52 -7.50
C PHE A 29 1.22 10.97 -7.77
N TYR A 30 1.02 11.76 -8.82
CA TYR A 30 -0.29 12.29 -9.20
C TYR A 30 -1.25 11.17 -9.64
N GLN A 31 -0.80 10.27 -10.52
CA GLN A 31 -1.56 9.09 -10.94
C GLN A 31 -1.94 8.21 -9.75
N PHE A 32 -1.03 8.05 -8.79
CA PHE A 32 -1.30 7.30 -7.57
C PHE A 32 -2.38 7.98 -6.71
N ALA A 33 -2.30 9.30 -6.52
CA ALA A 33 -3.31 10.07 -5.79
C ALA A 33 -4.68 10.07 -6.49
N GLN A 34 -4.71 10.21 -7.82
CA GLN A 34 -5.95 10.12 -8.60
C GLN A 34 -6.64 8.76 -8.43
N PHE A 35 -5.89 7.67 -8.32
CA PHE A 35 -6.49 6.36 -8.06
C PHE A 35 -7.31 6.34 -6.75
N PHE A 36 -6.78 6.90 -5.66
CA PHE A 36 -7.53 7.03 -4.41
C PHE A 36 -8.78 7.89 -4.58
N LYS A 37 -8.62 9.08 -5.15
CA LYS A 37 -9.71 10.06 -5.27
C LYS A 37 -10.81 9.58 -6.22
N GLU A 38 -10.45 9.07 -7.39
CA GLU A 38 -11.40 8.81 -8.48
C GLU A 38 -11.88 7.38 -8.52
N GLN A 39 -11.03 6.40 -8.24
CA GLN A 39 -11.39 4.99 -8.32
C GLN A 39 -11.89 4.46 -6.98
N LEU A 40 -11.19 4.79 -5.89
CA LEU A 40 -11.59 4.35 -4.55
C LEU A 40 -12.58 5.31 -3.87
N LYS A 41 -12.74 6.55 -4.38
CA LYS A 41 -13.54 7.61 -3.76
C LYS A 41 -13.10 7.91 -2.32
N ILE A 42 -11.78 8.00 -2.12
CA ILE A 42 -11.12 8.29 -0.85
C ILE A 42 -10.48 9.68 -0.96
N ASP A 43 -10.96 10.63 -0.16
CA ASP A 43 -10.46 12.01 -0.19
C ASP A 43 -9.11 12.16 0.53
N ASN A 44 -8.89 11.39 1.59
CA ASN A 44 -7.68 11.43 2.40
C ASN A 44 -6.98 10.07 2.39
N ALA A 45 -5.74 10.05 1.92
CA ALA A 45 -4.88 8.89 1.94
C ALA A 45 -3.46 9.28 2.37
N LEU A 46 -2.79 8.37 3.07
CA LEU A 46 -1.41 8.52 3.50
C LEU A 46 -0.50 7.81 2.50
N TYR A 47 0.49 8.53 2.00
CA TYR A 47 1.59 7.96 1.22
C TYR A 47 2.63 7.33 2.14
N LEU A 48 3.04 6.09 1.85
CA LEU A 48 4.01 5.36 2.67
C LEU A 48 5.40 5.36 1.97
N ASP A 49 6.21 4.33 2.21
CA ASP A 49 7.54 4.22 1.59
C ASP A 49 7.45 4.06 0.07
N GLY A 50 7.70 5.20 -0.59
CA GLY A 50 7.63 5.36 -2.02
C GLY A 50 8.73 4.71 -2.86
N SER A 51 9.76 4.13 -2.25
CA SER A 51 10.88 3.52 -2.97
C SER A 51 11.01 2.03 -2.68
N ILE A 52 10.66 1.62 -1.46
CA ILE A 52 10.67 0.22 -1.03
C ILE A 52 9.24 -0.18 -0.67
N SER A 53 8.50 -0.65 -1.68
CA SER A 53 7.14 -1.14 -1.52
C SER A 53 7.14 -2.67 -1.59
N SER A 54 6.80 -3.35 -0.49
CA SER A 54 6.74 -4.82 -0.40
C SER A 54 5.45 -5.26 0.30
N LEU A 55 4.93 -6.42 -0.09
CA LEU A 55 3.75 -7.05 0.51
C LEU A 55 4.03 -8.53 0.81
N TYR A 56 3.65 -8.95 2.01
CA TYR A 56 3.60 -10.34 2.41
C TYR A 56 2.12 -10.77 2.53
N LEU A 57 1.64 -11.52 1.55
CA LEU A 57 0.30 -12.09 1.51
C LEU A 57 0.33 -13.47 0.82
N PRO A 58 0.68 -14.54 1.56
CA PRO A 58 0.83 -15.88 1.00
C PRO A 58 -0.43 -16.43 0.32
N LYS A 59 -1.62 -16.02 0.80
CA LYS A 59 -2.92 -16.44 0.24
C LYS A 59 -3.11 -16.06 -1.23
N VAL A 60 -2.36 -15.08 -1.73
CA VAL A 60 -2.37 -14.67 -3.15
C VAL A 60 -1.01 -14.89 -3.81
N TYR A 61 -0.17 -15.76 -3.23
CA TYR A 61 1.18 -16.08 -3.70
C TYR A 61 2.09 -14.87 -3.88
N ARG A 62 1.93 -13.86 -3.01
CA ARG A 62 2.78 -12.68 -3.01
C ARG A 62 3.62 -12.62 -1.75
N GLU A 63 4.92 -12.80 -1.92
CA GLU A 63 5.92 -12.70 -0.86
C GLU A 63 7.12 -11.94 -1.38
N ASP A 64 7.09 -10.61 -1.26
CA ASP A 64 8.18 -9.76 -1.72
C ASP A 64 9.40 -9.90 -0.76
N ARG A 65 10.55 -10.41 -1.25
CA ARG A 65 11.77 -10.66 -0.45
C ARG A 65 13.02 -9.89 -0.90
N ARG A 66 12.82 -8.80 -1.66
CA ARG A 66 13.92 -8.15 -2.40
C ARG A 66 14.70 -7.09 -1.61
N TYR A 67 14.22 -6.69 -0.44
CA TYR A 67 14.74 -5.53 0.28
C TYR A 67 14.85 -5.79 1.78
N SER A 68 15.83 -5.15 2.43
CA SER A 68 15.83 -5.00 3.88
C SER A 68 14.69 -4.06 4.28
N LEU A 69 13.65 -4.61 4.90
CA LEU A 69 12.47 -3.84 5.29
C LEU A 69 12.72 -3.13 6.62
N GLY A 70 12.25 -1.89 6.70
CA GLY A 70 12.19 -1.12 7.95
C GLY A 70 10.85 -1.35 8.67
N PRO A 71 10.15 -0.28 9.07
CA PRO A 71 8.83 -0.41 9.69
C PRO A 71 7.83 -1.15 8.82
N MET A 72 7.03 -2.01 9.43
CA MET A 72 5.99 -2.81 8.78
C MET A 72 4.64 -2.62 9.48
N ILE A 73 3.57 -2.68 8.70
CA ILE A 73 2.20 -2.70 9.20
C ILE A 73 1.68 -4.13 9.06
N GLY A 74 1.38 -4.77 10.19
CA GLY A 74 0.83 -6.11 10.24
C GLY A 74 -0.65 -6.09 10.61
N LEU A 75 -1.48 -6.80 9.84
CA LEU A 75 -2.85 -7.12 10.25
C LEU A 75 -2.83 -8.43 11.03
N ILE A 76 -3.09 -8.36 12.33
CA ILE A 76 -3.17 -9.53 13.21
C ILE A 76 -4.62 -9.75 13.66
N ASN A 77 -5.00 -11.02 13.82
CA ASN A 77 -6.26 -11.36 14.48
C ASN A 77 -5.97 -11.66 15.96
N SER A 78 -6.43 -10.78 16.85
CA SER A 78 -6.22 -10.91 18.30
C SER A 78 -6.77 -12.21 18.89
N LYS A 79 -7.76 -12.84 18.24
CA LYS A 79 -8.30 -14.13 18.71
C LYS A 79 -7.32 -15.30 18.51
N VAL A 80 -6.38 -15.16 17.58
CA VAL A 80 -5.39 -16.19 17.22
C VAL A 80 -4.05 -15.93 17.92
N CYS A 81 -3.74 -14.67 18.23
CA CYS A 81 -2.60 -14.30 19.05
C CYS A 81 -2.98 -14.37 20.54
N ARG A 82 -2.96 -15.57 21.13
CA ARG A 82 -2.87 -15.71 22.59
C ARG A 82 -1.40 -15.60 23.00
N PRO A 83 -1.07 -14.91 24.11
CA PRO A 83 0.30 -14.86 24.63
C PRO A 83 0.84 -16.24 24.96
#